data_AF-A0A9W9Z090-F1
#
_entry.id   AF-A0A9W9Z090-F1
#
_cell.length_a   1.000
_cell.length_b   1.000
_cell.length_c   1.000
_cell.angle_alpha   90.00
_cell.angle_beta   90.00
_cell.angle_gamma   90.00
#
_symmetry.space_group_name_H-M   'P 1'
#
loop_
_entity.id
_entity.type
_entity.pdbx_description
1 polymer ?
#
loop_
_entity_poly.entity_id
_entity_poly.type
_entity_poly.pdbx_seq_one_letter_code
_entity_poly.pdbx_strand_id
1 'polypeptide(L)'
;MELLQLSLESLAHPAAIASLLLLVVLFLYWCGTRGFADLKKLNVPGPKPVPFLGNFLEARKYNGLHLMYLDYVKKYGKVFAICLGGRPSLVVADPELLKQILIKDFSNFRNRFMPGRAGGKGVFSARDDTWKRIRNTLTPTF
;
A
#
# COMPACT_ATOMS: atom_id res chain seq x y z
N MET A 1 28.05 -34.68 16.44
CA MET A 1 28.54 -33.54 17.23
C MET A 1 29.57 -32.74 16.45
N GLU A 2 30.55 -33.39 15.81
CA GLU A 2 31.55 -32.73 14.92
C GLU A 2 30.95 -32.02 13.69
N LEU A 3 29.94 -32.60 13.02
CA LEU A 3 29.25 -31.95 11.89
C LEU A 3 28.59 -30.61 12.28
N LEU A 4 28.13 -30.49 13.53
CA LEU A 4 27.52 -29.28 14.07
C LEU A 4 28.60 -28.24 14.44
N GLN A 5 29.76 -28.68 14.94
CA GLN A 5 30.91 -27.81 15.19
C GLN A 5 31.53 -27.28 13.89
N LEU A 6 31.67 -28.12 12.86
CA LEU A 6 32.16 -27.72 11.55
C LEU A 6 31.25 -26.66 10.89
N SER A 7 29.93 -26.79 11.10
CA SER A 7 28.95 -25.80 10.63
C SER A 7 29.04 -24.46 11.38
N LEU A 8 29.42 -24.48 12.66
CA LEU A 8 29.58 -23.28 13.49
C LEU A 8 30.87 -22.53 13.15
N GLU A 9 31.97 -23.22 12.87
CA GLU A 9 33.23 -22.58 12.46
C GLU A 9 33.16 -22.01 11.03
N SER A 10 32.50 -22.73 10.11
CA SER A 10 32.21 -22.23 8.76
C SER A 10 31.36 -20.95 8.77
N LEU A 11 30.43 -20.83 9.72
CA LEU A 11 29.57 -19.65 9.88
C LEU A 11 30.30 -18.45 10.51
N ALA A 12 31.45 -18.68 11.17
CA ALA A 12 32.28 -17.64 11.80
C ALA A 12 33.22 -16.93 10.81
N HIS A 13 33.34 -17.42 9.57
CA HIS A 13 34.10 -16.70 8.55
C HIS A 13 33.37 -15.41 8.14
N PRO A 14 34.07 -14.27 8.06
CA PRO A 14 33.46 -12.96 7.72
C PRO A 14 32.74 -12.99 6.36
N ALA A 15 33.18 -13.84 5.43
CA ALA A 15 32.53 -14.07 4.14
C ALA A 15 31.15 -14.76 4.26
N ALA A 16 30.99 -15.71 5.18
CA ALA A 16 29.71 -16.40 5.42
C ALA A 16 28.68 -15.44 6.05
N ILE A 17 29.12 -14.63 7.01
CA ILE A 17 28.30 -13.58 7.64
C ILE A 17 27.87 -12.53 6.62
N ALA A 18 28.80 -12.03 5.79
CA ALA A 18 28.49 -11.06 4.74
C ALA A 18 27.50 -11.61 3.71
N SER A 19 27.63 -12.87 3.32
CA SER A 19 26.72 -13.54 2.38
C SER A 19 25.32 -13.70 2.98
N LEU A 20 25.21 -14.09 4.26
CA LEU A 20 23.94 -14.18 4.96
C LEU A 20 23.26 -12.81 5.08
N LEU A 21 24.01 -11.77 5.45
CA LEU A 21 23.49 -10.39 5.51
C LEU A 21 22.99 -9.93 4.15
N LEU A 22 23.72 -10.20 3.07
CA LEU A 22 23.29 -9.88 1.71
C LEU A 22 21.97 -10.60 1.37
N LEU A 23 21.86 -11.89 1.67
CA LEU A 23 20.62 -12.66 1.43
C LEU A 23 19.44 -12.08 2.21
N VAL A 24 19.65 -11.70 3.48
CA VAL A 24 18.62 -11.06 4.30
C VAL A 24 18.21 -9.70 3.70
N VAL A 25 19.16 -8.87 3.28
CA VAL A 25 18.86 -7.57 2.65
C VAL A 25 18.10 -7.75 1.34
N LEU A 26 18.50 -8.69 0.49
CA LEU A 26 17.81 -9.01 -0.76
C LEU A 26 16.40 -9.54 -0.50
N PHE A 27 16.23 -10.42 0.48
CA PHE A 27 14.94 -10.95 0.88
C PHE A 27 14.01 -9.84 1.39
N LEU A 28 14.51 -8.96 2.28
CA LEU A 28 13.77 -7.81 2.77
C LEU A 28 13.40 -6.85 1.65
N TYR A 29 14.33 -6.57 0.72
CA TYR A 29 14.07 -5.73 -0.44
C TYR A 29 12.99 -6.34 -1.33
N TRP A 30 13.05 -7.64 -1.59
CA TRP A 30 12.02 -8.34 -2.37
C TRP A 30 10.66 -8.31 -1.67
N CYS A 31 10.59 -8.61 -0.38
CA CYS A 31 9.36 -8.51 0.42
C CYS A 31 8.77 -7.09 0.37
N GLY A 32 9.62 -6.07 0.53
CA GLY A 32 9.20 -4.67 0.52
C GLY A 32 8.78 -4.13 -0.86
N THR A 33 9.17 -4.80 -1.95
CA THR A 33 8.90 -4.35 -3.33
C THR A 33 7.92 -5.23 -4.11
N ARG A 34 7.62 -6.45 -3.64
CA ARG A 34 6.71 -7.40 -4.33
C ARG A 34 5.34 -6.80 -4.61
N GLY A 35 4.78 -6.01 -3.70
CA GLY A 35 3.49 -5.32 -3.89
C GLY A 35 3.49 -4.29 -5.03
N PHE A 36 4.66 -3.80 -5.46
CA PHE A 36 4.77 -2.83 -6.54
C PHE A 36 4.72 -3.48 -7.93
N ALA A 37 4.92 -4.80 -8.01
CA ALA A 37 4.90 -5.52 -9.28
C ALA A 37 3.52 -5.42 -9.97
N ASP A 38 2.44 -5.38 -9.19
CA ASP A 38 1.09 -5.29 -9.75
C ASP A 38 0.80 -3.90 -10.36
N LEU A 39 1.36 -2.82 -9.79
CA LEU A 39 1.26 -1.48 -10.37
C LEU A 39 2.01 -1.37 -11.70
N LYS A 40 3.15 -2.06 -11.83
CA LYS A 40 3.91 -2.07 -13.09
C LYS A 40 3.12 -2.68 -14.24
N LYS A 41 2.24 -3.66 -13.97
CA LYS A 41 1.39 -4.29 -15.00
C LYS A 41 0.33 -3.33 -15.57
N LEU A 42 -0.12 -2.36 -14.77
CA LEU A 42 -1.16 -1.40 -15.16
C LEU A 42 -0.64 -0.30 -16.09
N ASN A 43 0.67 -0.19 -16.31
CA ASN A 43 1.31 0.81 -17.17
C ASN A 43 0.84 2.26 -16.90
N VAL A 44 0.63 2.59 -15.63
CA VAL A 44 0.22 3.92 -15.18
C VAL A 44 1.44 4.71 -14.66
N PRO A 45 1.48 6.03 -14.88
CA PRO A 45 2.56 6.87 -14.38
C PRO A 45 2.52 6.96 -12.85
N GLY A 46 3.64 7.28 -12.21
CA GLY A 46 3.69 7.47 -10.76
C GLY A 46 5.11 7.60 -10.21
N PRO A 47 5.27 8.15 -8.99
CA PRO A 47 6.56 8.19 -8.31
C PRO A 47 7.04 6.77 -7.96
N LYS A 48 8.37 6.57 -7.93
CA LYS A 48 8.94 5.30 -7.48
C LYS A 48 8.79 5.16 -5.96
N PRO A 49 8.08 4.14 -5.44
CA PRO A 49 7.89 3.96 -4.01
C PRO A 49 9.17 3.44 -3.33
N VAL A 50 9.42 3.84 -2.09
CA VAL A 50 10.45 3.21 -1.27
C VAL A 50 9.94 1.89 -0.67
N PRO A 51 10.79 0.85 -0.51
CA PRO A 51 10.38 -0.42 0.09
C PRO A 51 9.71 -0.21 1.47
N PHE A 52 8.65 -0.98 1.73
CA PHE A 52 7.81 -0.93 2.95
C PHE A 52 7.04 0.38 3.22
N LEU A 53 7.63 1.55 3.00
CA LEU A 53 7.03 2.85 3.33
C LEU A 53 6.23 3.45 2.17
N GLY A 54 6.48 3.04 0.93
CA GLY A 54 5.82 3.56 -0.25
C GLY A 54 6.22 5.01 -0.54
N ASN A 55 5.25 5.87 -0.87
CA ASN A 55 5.42 7.32 -1.06
C ASN A 55 5.04 8.12 0.20
N PHE A 56 4.78 7.45 1.33
CA PHE A 56 4.31 8.12 2.54
C PHE A 56 5.31 9.14 3.09
N LEU A 57 6.62 8.87 2.98
CA LEU A 57 7.66 9.81 3.41
C LEU A 57 7.69 11.09 2.55
N GLU A 58 7.30 11.01 1.27
CA GLU A 58 7.25 12.19 0.40
C GLU A 58 6.17 13.17 0.86
N ALA A 59 5.07 12.69 1.44
CA ALA A 59 4.00 13.53 1.95
C ALA A 59 4.47 14.57 2.97
N ARG A 60 5.55 14.28 3.72
CA ARG A 60 6.15 15.24 4.67
C ARG A 60 6.73 16.47 3.96
N LYS A 61 7.25 16.31 2.73
CA LYS A 61 7.79 17.42 1.92
C LYS A 61 6.70 18.37 1.45
N TYR A 62 5.48 17.87 1.29
CA TYR A 62 4.32 18.61 0.77
C TYR A 62 3.39 19.12 1.88
N ASN A 63 3.78 19.05 3.16
CA ASN A 63 2.91 19.38 4.30
C ASN A 63 1.58 18.58 4.34
N GLY A 64 1.57 17.38 3.75
CA GLY A 64 0.43 16.47 3.80
C GLY A 64 0.12 15.75 2.49
N LEU A 65 -0.68 14.70 2.59
CA LEU A 65 -1.07 13.86 1.44
C LEU A 65 -1.90 14.62 0.40
N HIS A 66 -2.78 15.52 0.84
CA HIS A 66 -3.68 16.26 -0.06
C HIS A 66 -2.91 17.18 -1.02
N LEU A 67 -1.91 17.92 -0.52
CA LEU A 67 -1.05 18.77 -1.36
C LEU A 67 -0.14 17.94 -2.26
N MET A 68 0.39 16.82 -1.76
CA MET A 68 1.15 15.87 -2.56
C MET A 68 0.33 15.35 -3.75
N TYR A 69 -0.94 14.99 -3.53
CA TYR A 69 -1.81 14.53 -4.62
C TYR A 69 -2.09 15.63 -5.64
N LEU A 70 -2.31 16.87 -5.21
CA LEU A 70 -2.51 17.98 -6.15
C LEU A 70 -1.28 18.21 -7.04
N ASP A 71 -0.08 18.12 -6.48
CA ASP A 71 1.17 18.21 -7.26
C ASP A 71 1.33 17.03 -8.21
N TYR A 72 1.05 15.81 -7.73
CA TYR A 72 1.13 14.60 -8.53
C TYR A 72 0.11 14.56 -9.67
N VAL A 73 -1.10 15.09 -9.49
CA VAL A 73 -2.06 15.23 -10.58
C VAL A 73 -1.49 16.10 -11.70
N LYS A 74 -0.79 17.19 -11.35
CA LYS A 74 -0.13 18.06 -12.35
C LYS A 74 1.04 17.36 -13.03
N LYS A 75 1.79 16.53 -12.30
CA LYS A 75 3.02 15.87 -12.79
C LYS A 75 2.78 14.58 -13.57
N TYR A 76 1.85 13.75 -13.12
CA TYR A 76 1.60 12.40 -13.64
C TYR A 76 0.23 12.29 -14.34
N GLY A 77 -0.60 13.33 -14.28
CA GLY A 77 -1.93 13.35 -14.88
C GLY A 77 -3.04 12.91 -13.92
N LYS A 78 -4.25 12.78 -14.45
CA LYS A 78 -5.46 12.51 -13.65
C LYS A 78 -5.53 11.10 -13.07
N VAL A 79 -4.72 10.16 -13.58
CA VAL A 79 -4.67 8.78 -13.10
C VAL A 79 -3.22 8.38 -12.94
N PHE A 80 -2.83 8.02 -11.73
CA PHE A 80 -1.44 7.64 -11.41
C PHE A 80 -1.37 6.64 -10.27
N ALA A 81 -0.31 5.84 -10.25
CA ALA A 81 -0.04 4.89 -9.21
C ALA A 81 0.79 5.50 -8.08
N ILE A 82 0.48 5.12 -6.85
CA ILE A 82 1.30 5.38 -5.66
C ILE A 82 1.36 4.12 -4.81
N CYS A 83 2.25 4.11 -3.83
CA CYS A 83 2.17 3.18 -2.73
C CYS A 83 1.96 3.91 -1.40
N LEU A 84 0.93 3.54 -0.64
CA LEU A 84 0.72 4.04 0.71
C LEU A 84 1.01 2.92 1.71
N GLY A 85 2.10 3.04 2.47
CA GLY A 85 2.45 2.08 3.53
C GLY A 85 2.56 0.64 3.02
N GLY A 86 3.24 0.44 1.90
CA GLY A 86 3.45 -0.88 1.28
C GLY A 86 2.27 -1.39 0.45
N ARG A 87 1.14 -0.67 0.39
CA ARG A 87 -0.02 -1.05 -0.41
C ARG A 87 -0.02 -0.33 -1.76
N PRO A 88 -0.08 -1.07 -2.89
CA PRO A 88 -0.25 -0.45 -4.20
C PRO A 88 -1.63 0.19 -4.30
N SER A 89 -1.68 1.44 -4.75
CA SER A 89 -2.92 2.22 -4.85
C SER A 89 -2.94 3.01 -6.16
N LEU A 90 -4.13 3.11 -6.75
CA LEU A 90 -4.40 3.98 -7.88
C LEU A 90 -5.08 5.26 -7.37
N VAL A 91 -4.54 6.42 -7.73
CA VAL A 91 -5.19 7.71 -7.51
C VAL A 91 -5.94 8.09 -8.78
N VAL A 92 -7.21 8.46 -8.62
CA VAL A 92 -8.11 8.84 -9.71
C VAL A 92 -8.65 10.23 -9.42
N ALA A 93 -8.33 11.18 -10.30
CA ALA A 93 -8.81 12.56 -10.29
C ALA A 93 -9.64 12.88 -11.55
N ASP A 94 -9.99 11.86 -12.34
CA ASP A 94 -10.85 12.00 -13.50
C ASP A 94 -12.34 11.88 -13.12
N PRO A 95 -13.19 12.87 -13.43
CA PRO A 95 -14.60 12.86 -13.03
C PRO A 95 -15.42 11.69 -13.60
N GLU A 96 -15.12 11.24 -14.81
CA GLU A 96 -15.86 10.15 -15.45
C GLU A 96 -15.53 8.83 -14.77
N LEU A 97 -14.25 8.59 -14.51
CA LEU A 97 -13.81 7.41 -13.74
C LEU A 97 -14.29 7.47 -12.29
N LEU A 98 -14.32 8.64 -11.65
CA LEU A 98 -14.88 8.79 -10.32
C LEU A 98 -16.38 8.46 -10.29
N LYS A 99 -17.14 8.91 -11.29
CA LYS A 99 -18.57 8.54 -11.43
C LYS A 99 -18.75 7.04 -11.63
N GLN A 100 -17.88 6.43 -12.43
CA GLN A 100 -17.87 4.99 -12.64
C GLN A 100 -17.63 4.25 -11.31
N ILE A 101 -16.56 4.57 -10.58
CA ILE A 101 -16.14 3.89 -9.35
C ILE A 101 -17.09 4.13 -8.18
N LEU A 102 -17.51 5.39 -7.97
CA LEU A 102 -18.25 5.81 -6.77
C LEU A 102 -19.77 5.65 -6.91
N ILE A 103 -20.29 5.50 -8.12
CA ILE A 103 -21.74 5.40 -8.37
C ILE A 103 -22.09 4.11 -9.10
N LYS A 104 -21.63 3.94 -10.35
CA LYS A 104 -22.06 2.83 -11.21
C LYS A 104 -21.59 1.47 -10.66
N ASP A 105 -20.30 1.37 -10.38
CA ASP A 105 -19.63 0.14 -9.93
C ASP A 105 -19.37 0.15 -8.42
N PHE A 106 -20.08 1.00 -7.68
CA PHE A 106 -19.85 1.17 -6.24
C PHE A 106 -19.91 -0.16 -5.47
N SER A 107 -20.72 -1.12 -5.90
CA SER A 107 -20.81 -2.47 -5.33
C SER A 107 -19.47 -3.22 -5.27
N ASN A 108 -18.56 -2.95 -6.21
CA ASN A 108 -17.20 -3.51 -6.26
C ASN A 108 -16.21 -2.76 -5.35
N PHE A 109 -16.50 -1.50 -5.00
CA PHE A 109 -15.60 -0.58 -4.27
C PHE A 109 -16.13 -0.14 -2.89
N ARG A 110 -17.04 -0.90 -2.28
CA ARG A 110 -17.73 -0.51 -1.03
C ARG A 110 -16.81 -0.40 0.19
N ASN A 111 -15.75 -1.19 0.23
CA ASN A 111 -14.88 -1.33 1.39
C ASN A 111 -13.82 -0.23 1.44
N ARG A 112 -13.75 0.49 2.56
CA ARG A 112 -12.81 1.58 2.76
C ARG A 112 -11.52 1.08 3.42
N PHE A 113 -10.41 1.69 3.05
CA PHE A 113 -9.15 1.50 3.78
C PHE A 113 -9.22 2.24 5.11
N MET A 114 -8.92 1.53 6.21
CA MET A 114 -8.68 2.13 7.52
C MET A 114 -7.30 1.71 8.04
N PRO A 115 -6.41 2.67 8.35
CA PRO A 115 -5.11 2.37 8.96
C PRO A 115 -5.26 2.03 10.46
N GLY A 116 -4.61 0.95 10.89
CA GLY A 116 -4.47 0.58 12.32
C GLY A 116 -5.60 -0.26 12.92
N ARG A 117 -5.55 -0.46 14.25
CA ARG A 117 -6.56 -1.17 15.08
C ARG A 117 -7.85 -0.34 15.32
N ALA A 118 -8.03 0.79 14.61
CA ALA A 118 -9.26 1.58 14.62
C ALA A 118 -10.45 0.89 13.91
N GLY A 119 -10.41 -0.44 13.80
CA GLY A 119 -11.46 -1.29 13.25
C GLY A 119 -12.59 -1.47 14.27
N GLY A 120 -13.27 -0.38 14.63
CA GLY A 120 -14.55 -0.47 15.33
C GLY A 120 -15.64 -1.06 14.43
N LYS A 121 -16.78 -1.43 15.01
CA LYS A 121 -17.96 -1.90 14.26
C LYS A 121 -18.78 -0.74 13.65
N GLY A 122 -18.18 0.44 13.48
CA GLY A 122 -18.84 1.64 12.96
C GLY A 122 -18.95 1.66 11.44
N VAL A 123 -19.81 2.53 10.91
CA VAL A 123 -20.11 2.63 9.45
C VAL A 123 -18.88 2.94 8.59
N PHE A 124 -17.83 3.54 9.14
CA PHE A 124 -16.60 3.86 8.40
C PHE A 124 -15.61 2.69 8.29
N SER A 125 -15.76 1.66 9.14
CA SER A 125 -14.85 0.52 9.24
C SER A 125 -15.53 -0.82 8.90
N ALA A 126 -16.86 -0.87 8.97
CA ALA A 126 -17.65 -2.03 8.56
C ALA A 126 -17.41 -2.36 7.08
N ARG A 127 -17.51 -3.66 6.76
CA ARG A 127 -17.31 -4.17 5.40
C ARG A 127 -18.57 -4.85 4.87
N ASP A 128 -18.69 -4.86 3.55
CA ASP A 128 -19.66 -5.65 2.80
C ASP A 128 -21.11 -5.51 3.33
N ASP A 129 -21.79 -6.63 3.62
CA ASP A 129 -23.18 -6.63 4.07
C ASP A 129 -23.33 -6.05 5.49
N THR A 130 -22.29 -6.13 6.31
CA THR A 130 -22.29 -5.48 7.63
C THR A 130 -22.39 -3.98 7.49
N TRP A 131 -21.61 -3.40 6.57
CA TRP A 131 -21.69 -1.99 6.22
C TRP A 131 -23.06 -1.61 5.68
N LYS A 132 -23.61 -2.41 4.74
CA LYS A 132 -24.93 -2.17 4.14
C LYS A 132 -26.03 -2.13 5.21
N ARG A 133 -26.01 -3.08 6.15
CA ARG A 133 -26.94 -3.13 7.27
C ARG A 133 -26.84 -1.88 8.16
N ILE A 134 -25.62 -1.56 8.64
CA ILE A 134 -25.41 -0.39 9.50
C ILE A 134 -25.86 0.90 8.81
N ARG A 135 -25.49 1.08 7.53
CA ARG A 135 -25.86 2.27 6.77
C ARG A 135 -27.38 2.41 6.62
N ASN A 136 -28.08 1.31 6.30
CA ASN A 136 -29.55 1.34 6.17
C ASN A 136 -30.22 1.65 7.51
N THR A 137 -29.67 1.19 8.63
CA THR A 137 -30.18 1.52 9.97
C THR A 137 -29.97 3.00 10.33
N LEU A 138 -28.85 3.61 9.90
CA LEU A 138 -28.51 5.00 10.23
C LEU A 138 -29.11 6.03 9.26
N THR A 139 -29.49 5.62 8.05
CA THR A 139 -29.99 6.54 7.01
C THR A 139 -31.23 7.33 7.44
N PRO A 140 -32.22 6.77 8.17
CA PRO A 140 -33.41 7.53 8.61
C PRO A 140 -33.14 8.61 9.66
N THR A 141 -31.92 8.71 10.22
CA THR A 141 -31.59 9.69 11.27
C THR A 141 -31.43 11.11 10.72
N PHE A 142 -31.18 11.27 9.42
CA PHE A 142 -31.00 12.55 8.72
C PHE A 142 -31.65 12.50 7.33
#